data_AF-A0A8D8LL75-F1
#
_entry.id   AF-A0A8D8LL75-F1
#
_cell.length_a   1.000
_cell.length_b   1.000
_cell.length_c   1.000
_cell.angle_alpha   90.00
_cell.angle_beta   90.00
_cell.angle_gamma   90.00
#
_symmetry.space_group_name_H-M   'P 1'
#
loop_
_entity.id
_entity.type
_entity.pdbx_description
1 polymer ?
#
loop_
_entity_poly.entity_id
_entity_poly.type
_entity_poly.pdbx_seq_one_letter_code
_entity_poly.pdbx_strand_id
1 'polypeptide(L)'
;MVLLDIKYFPNPVMSICNAELMAIFYAVCFILSHVRDCTFLLCTDSLSALQSLHDIFSPNPISAEIRKLLHDNRNTINMSFLWVPSHVGIPGNEQADRLARETLYRNLPINKIPIQDYKHVLKKTILGTWHEEWNNLINNKLRLGRKINHGILPSA
;
A
#
# COMPACT_ATOMS: atom_id res chain seq x y z
N MET A 1 -2.09 17.92 16.30
CA MET A 1 -2.54 16.84 15.39
C MET A 1 -2.32 17.34 13.98
N VAL A 2 -1.18 16.96 13.39
CA VAL A 2 -0.76 17.44 12.09
C VAL A 2 -1.26 16.42 11.06
N LEU A 3 -2.54 16.52 10.71
CA LEU A 3 -3.10 15.85 9.53
C LEU A 3 -2.64 16.68 8.35
N LEU A 4 -1.52 16.29 7.78
CA LEU A 4 -0.94 17.04 6.68
C LEU A 4 -1.77 16.80 5.43
N ASP A 5 -2.26 17.90 4.88
CA ASP A 5 -2.80 18.09 3.52
C ASP A 5 -1.74 17.78 2.44
N ILE A 6 -1.05 16.65 2.57
CA ILE A 6 -0.16 16.17 1.54
C ILE A 6 -1.05 15.42 0.57
N LYS A 7 -1.28 16.09 -0.56
CA LYS A 7 -1.78 15.45 -1.78
C LYS A 7 -0.76 14.40 -2.22
N TYR A 8 -0.87 13.21 -1.62
CA TYR A 8 -0.20 12.01 -2.10
C TYR A 8 -0.99 11.51 -3.30
N PHE A 9 -0.27 11.16 -4.37
CA PHE A 9 -0.84 10.65 -5.61
C PHE A 9 -0.52 9.15 -5.67
N PRO A 10 -1.47 8.25 -5.37
CA PRO A 10 -1.17 6.82 -5.39
C PRO A 10 -0.84 6.38 -6.82
N ASN A 11 0.25 5.66 -7.02
CA ASN A 11 0.52 5.04 -8.31
C ASN A 11 -0.35 3.78 -8.45
N PRO A 12 -1.09 3.57 -9.55
CA PRO A 12 -2.00 2.43 -9.71
C PRO A 12 -1.31 1.04 -9.67
N VAL A 13 0.03 1.01 -9.81
CA VAL A 13 0.85 -0.21 -9.73
C VAL A 13 1.27 -0.53 -8.29
N MET A 14 1.19 0.45 -7.39
CA MET A 14 1.65 0.33 -5.99
C MET A 14 0.65 -0.45 -5.14
N SER A 15 1.13 -1.29 -4.22
CA SER A 15 0.25 -1.91 -3.23
C SER A 15 -0.33 -0.86 -2.28
N ILE A 16 -1.51 -1.12 -1.71
CA ILE A 16 -2.16 -0.22 -0.75
C ILE A 16 -1.22 0.09 0.43
N CYS A 17 -0.54 -0.93 0.96
CA CYS A 17 0.44 -0.74 2.04
C CYS A 17 1.57 0.23 1.64
N ASN A 18 2.09 0.14 0.42
CA ASN A 18 3.14 1.05 -0.05
C ASN A 18 2.62 2.45 -0.33
N ALA A 19 1.37 2.58 -0.79
CA ALA A 19 0.71 3.86 -0.93
C ALA A 19 0.62 4.59 0.43
N GLU A 20 0.22 3.85 1.47
CA GLU A 20 0.15 4.34 2.85
C GLU A 20 1.53 4.69 3.41
N LEU A 21 2.53 3.85 3.17
CA LEU A 21 3.92 4.15 3.55
C LEU A 21 4.44 5.41 2.86
N MET A 22 4.15 5.60 1.58
CA MET A 22 4.53 6.83 0.87
C MET A 22 3.83 8.06 1.44
N ALA A 23 2.54 7.97 1.81
CA ALA A 23 1.83 9.06 2.47
C ALA A 23 2.52 9.44 3.80
N ILE A 24 2.90 8.43 4.60
CA ILE A 24 3.69 8.63 5.83
C ILE A 24 5.04 9.28 5.52
N PHE A 25 5.76 8.79 4.51
CA PHE A 25 7.06 9.34 4.09
C PHE A 25 6.96 10.83 3.78
N TYR A 26 5.99 11.23 2.95
CA TYR A 26 5.82 12.64 2.62
C TYR A 26 5.43 13.47 3.84
N ALA A 27 4.58 12.96 4.73
CA ALA A 27 4.23 13.62 5.99
C ALA A 27 5.45 13.90 6.85
N VAL A 28 6.35 12.92 6.99
CA VAL A 28 7.62 13.08 7.70
C VAL A 28 8.48 14.16 7.03
N CYS A 29 8.67 14.10 5.71
CA CYS A 29 9.45 15.10 4.97
C CYS A 29 8.89 16.53 5.13
N PHE A 30 7.56 16.69 5.11
CA PHE A 30 6.94 17.98 5.29
C PHE A 30 7.18 18.51 6.71
N ILE A 31 6.98 17.69 7.74
CA ILE A 31 7.22 18.09 9.13
C ILE A 31 8.67 18.55 9.29
N LEU A 32 9.61 17.75 8.82
CA LEU A 32 11.05 18.04 8.90
C LEU A 32 11.46 19.33 8.19
N SER A 33 10.75 19.71 7.12
CA SER A 33 11.06 20.92 6.35
C SER A 33 10.45 22.21 6.91
N HIS A 34 9.40 22.11 7.74
CA HIS A 34 8.63 23.29 8.19
C HIS A 34 8.67 23.52 9.70
N VAL A 35 8.92 22.48 10.51
CA VAL A 35 8.79 22.57 11.97
C VAL A 35 9.94 21.85 12.65
N ARG A 36 10.41 22.40 13.78
CA ARG A 36 11.46 21.83 14.63
C ARG A 36 11.04 21.88 16.10
N ASP A 37 11.68 21.04 16.90
CA ASP A 37 11.59 21.00 18.37
C ASP A 37 10.17 20.81 18.91
N CYS A 38 9.35 20.08 18.14
CA CYS A 38 7.97 19.76 18.46
C CYS A 38 7.73 18.25 18.53
N THR A 39 6.72 17.85 19.30
CA THR A 39 6.22 16.48 19.31
C THR A 39 5.05 16.33 18.36
N PHE A 40 5.09 15.30 17.51
CA PHE A 40 4.08 15.01 16.50
C PHE A 40 3.47 13.63 16.74
N LEU A 41 2.16 13.56 16.52
CA LEU A 41 1.40 12.33 16.43
C LEU A 41 0.89 12.19 15.01
N LEU A 42 1.32 11.14 14.31
CA LEU A 42 0.84 10.76 12.99
C LEU A 42 -0.15 9.61 13.13
N CYS A 43 -1.38 9.83 12.67
CA CYS A 43 -2.44 8.83 12.67
C CYS A 43 -2.56 8.21 11.27
N THR A 44 -2.73 6.89 11.20
CA THR A 44 -3.00 6.15 9.96
C THR A 44 -3.95 5.00 10.26
N ASP A 45 -4.83 4.67 9.32
CA ASP A 45 -5.68 3.48 9.40
C ASP A 45 -5.03 2.22 8.82
N SER A 46 -3.81 2.35 8.27
CA SER A 46 -3.03 1.26 7.73
C SER A 46 -2.19 0.56 8.79
N LEU A 47 -2.79 -0.45 9.43
CA LEU A 47 -2.06 -1.31 10.37
C LEU A 47 -0.85 -1.98 9.71
N SER A 48 -0.97 -2.39 8.44
CA SER A 48 0.13 -3.00 7.69
C SER A 48 1.31 -2.05 7.47
N ALA A 49 1.05 -0.76 7.24
CA ALA A 49 2.12 0.22 7.09
C ALA A 49 2.88 0.42 8.41
N LEU A 50 2.14 0.50 9.53
CA LEU A 50 2.74 0.60 10.87
C LEU A 50 3.55 -0.65 11.24
N GLN A 51 3.05 -1.84 10.93
CA GLN A 51 3.79 -3.09 11.13
C GLN A 51 5.10 -3.10 10.32
N SER A 52 5.05 -2.65 9.05
CA SER A 52 6.24 -2.58 8.20
C SER A 52 7.26 -1.54 8.67
N LEU A 53 6.79 -0.43 9.26
CA LEU A 53 7.64 0.58 9.89
C LEU A 53 8.30 0.07 11.17
N HIS A 54 7.52 -0.60 12.03
CA HIS A 54 7.99 -1.16 13.28
C HIS A 54 8.99 -2.31 13.09
N ASP A 55 8.82 -3.10 12.03
CA ASP A 55 9.75 -4.16 11.68
C ASP A 55 11.06 -3.59 11.10
N ILE A 56 12.11 -3.61 11.91
CA ILE A 56 13.47 -3.14 11.56
C ILE A 56 14.05 -3.95 10.39
N PHE A 57 13.66 -5.22 10.26
CA PHE A 57 14.12 -6.13 9.21
C PHE A 57 13.21 -6.14 7.98
N SER A 58 12.17 -5.29 7.95
CA SER A 58 11.26 -5.19 6.81
C SER A 58 12.06 -4.95 5.53
N PRO A 59 11.87 -5.79 4.48
CA PRO A 59 12.55 -5.64 3.19
C PRO A 59 11.99 -4.48 2.36
N ASN A 60 11.03 -3.73 2.91
CA ASN A 60 10.38 -2.62 2.25
C ASN A 60 11.31 -1.39 2.22
N PRO A 61 11.73 -0.91 1.03
CA PRO A 61 12.64 0.22 0.94
C PRO A 61 12.04 1.53 1.46
N ILE A 62 10.72 1.74 1.34
CA ILE A 62 10.05 2.95 1.82
C ILE A 62 10.09 2.98 3.35
N SER A 63 9.79 1.86 4.00
CA SER A 63 9.85 1.76 5.47
C SER A 63 11.27 1.98 5.99
N ALA A 64 12.29 1.45 5.29
CA ALA A 64 13.68 1.68 5.63
C ALA A 64 14.07 3.17 5.50
N GLU A 65 13.59 3.85 4.45
CA GLU A 65 13.85 5.28 4.23
C GLU A 65 13.18 6.15 5.31
N ILE A 66 11.93 5.85 5.68
CA ILE A 66 11.23 6.54 6.78
C ILE A 66 11.98 6.36 8.09
N ARG A 67 12.35 5.11 8.44
CA ARG A 67 13.13 4.84 9.67
C ARG A 67 14.43 5.62 9.71
N LYS A 68 15.15 5.67 8.58
CA LYS A 68 16.38 6.46 8.45
C LYS A 68 16.12 7.94 8.71
N LEU A 69 15.11 8.53 8.07
CA LEU A 69 14.75 9.94 8.27
C LEU A 69 14.43 10.25 9.74
N LEU A 70 13.65 9.39 10.40
CA LEU A 70 13.31 9.54 11.81
C LEU A 70 14.55 9.42 12.71
N HIS A 71 15.42 8.45 12.42
CA HIS A 71 16.65 8.25 13.20
C HIS A 71 17.63 9.43 13.08
N ASP A 72 17.81 9.94 11.86
CA ASP A 72 18.71 11.05 11.55
C ASP A 72 18.22 12.36 12.19
N ASN A 73 16.90 12.50 12.41
CA ASN A 73 16.27 13.71 12.95
C ASN A 73 15.70 13.54 14.37
N ARG A 74 16.07 12.48 15.09
CA ARG A 74 15.54 12.15 16.43
C ARG A 74 15.75 13.24 17.50
N ASN A 75 16.73 14.11 17.29
CA ASN A 75 17.04 15.22 18.21
C ASN A 75 16.28 16.51 17.86
N THR A 76 15.61 16.55 16.70
CA THR A 76 14.92 17.73 16.17
C THR A 76 13.41 17.55 16.17
N ILE A 77 12.93 16.31 16.03
CA ILE A 77 11.52 15.98 16.09
C ILE A 77 11.30 14.76 16.97
N ASN A 78 10.22 14.78 17.75
CA ASN A 78 9.73 13.60 18.44
C ASN A 78 8.46 13.14 17.75
N MET A 79 8.47 11.98 17.10
CA MET A 79 7.33 11.49 16.31
C MET A 79 6.80 10.17 16.85
N SER A 80 5.50 10.14 17.11
CA SER A 80 4.76 8.93 17.47
C SER A 80 3.74 8.58 16.40
N PHE A 81 3.44 7.30 16.28
CA PHE A 81 2.48 6.76 15.32
C PHE A 81 1.31 6.12 16.04
N LEU A 82 0.09 6.36 15.55
CA LEU A 82 -1.13 5.77 16.10
C LEU A 82 -1.95 5.13 14.99
N TRP A 83 -2.34 3.88 15.21
CA TRP A 83 -3.34 3.23 14.37
C TRP A 83 -4.73 3.73 14.74
N VAL A 84 -5.54 4.08 13.73
CA VAL A 84 -6.96 4.42 13.90
C VAL A 84 -7.83 3.53 13.02
N PRO A 85 -9.03 3.14 13.44
CA PRO A 85 -9.93 2.41 12.57
C PRO A 85 -10.42 3.28 11.40
N SER A 86 -10.47 2.68 10.20
CA SER A 86 -11.02 3.34 9.01
C SER A 86 -12.55 3.42 9.05
N HIS A 87 -13.12 4.43 8.40
CA HIS A 87 -14.57 4.58 8.17
C HIS A 87 -15.47 4.60 9.40
N VAL A 88 -14.98 5.11 10.54
CA VAL A 88 -15.77 5.24 11.78
C VAL A 88 -16.17 6.69 12.12
N GLY A 89 -16.10 7.63 11.18
CA GLY A 89 -16.47 9.03 11.46
C GLY A 89 -15.34 9.91 11.99
N ILE A 90 -14.06 9.49 11.92
CA ILE A 90 -12.92 10.35 12.31
C ILE A 90 -12.68 11.37 11.20
N PRO A 91 -12.99 12.68 11.41
CA PRO A 91 -13.02 13.64 10.30
C PRO A 91 -11.67 13.77 9.57
N GLY A 92 -10.57 13.65 10.32
CA GLY A 92 -9.22 13.68 9.76
C GLY A 92 -8.88 12.51 8.85
N ASN A 93 -9.28 11.29 9.25
CA ASN A 93 -9.06 10.09 8.43
C ASN A 93 -9.90 10.16 7.16
N GLU A 94 -11.19 10.54 7.30
CA GLU A 94 -12.10 10.65 6.16
C GLU A 94 -11.66 11.71 5.15
N GLN A 95 -11.10 12.82 5.63
CA GLN A 95 -10.51 13.84 4.77
C GLN A 95 -9.30 13.30 4.02
N ALA A 96 -8.39 12.59 4.69
CA ALA A 96 -7.24 11.97 4.06
C ALA A 96 -7.66 10.95 2.98
N ASP A 97 -8.61 10.07 3.30
CA ASP A 97 -9.15 9.07 2.36
C ASP A 97 -9.80 9.71 1.13
N ARG A 98 -10.53 10.81 1.34
CA ARG A 98 -11.16 11.55 0.23
C ARG A 98 -10.10 12.15 -0.68
N LEU A 99 -9.10 12.82 -0.11
CA LEU A 99 -8.00 13.42 -0.87
C LEU A 99 -7.21 12.37 -1.65
N ALA A 100 -6.89 11.23 -1.03
CA ALA A 100 -6.20 10.12 -1.69
C ALA A 100 -7.00 9.57 -2.88
N ARG A 101 -8.34 9.51 -2.77
CA ARG A 101 -9.23 9.09 -3.87
C ARG A 101 -9.26 10.10 -5.02
N GLU A 102 -9.28 11.39 -4.72
CA GLU A 102 -9.28 12.46 -5.73
C GLU A 102 -7.97 12.53 -6.52
N THR A 103 -6.87 12.04 -5.96
CA THR A 103 -5.53 12.12 -6.55
C THR A 103 -5.09 10.86 -7.31
N LEU A 104 -5.86 9.77 -7.28
CA LEU A 104 -5.58 8.49 -7.98
C LEU A 104 -5.31 8.63 -9.49
N TYR A 105 -5.81 9.70 -10.12
CA TYR A 105 -5.73 9.90 -11.58
C TYR A 105 -4.59 10.81 -12.04
N ARG A 106 -3.73 11.30 -11.15
CA ARG A 106 -2.57 12.12 -11.57
C ARG A 106 -1.31 11.25 -11.60
N ASN A 107 -0.78 11.06 -12.80
CA ASN A 107 0.41 10.24 -13.07
C ASN A 107 1.62 10.71 -12.26
N LEU A 108 2.04 9.91 -11.26
CA LEU A 108 3.37 10.07 -10.66
C LEU A 108 4.46 9.49 -11.57
N PRO A 109 5.69 10.05 -11.50
CA PRO A 109 6.86 9.41 -12.10
C PRO A 109 7.11 8.03 -11.47
N ILE A 110 7.27 7.04 -12.33
CA ILE A 110 7.39 5.59 -12.02
C ILE A 110 8.61 5.26 -11.13
N ASN A 111 9.58 6.16 -11.02
CA ASN A 111 10.90 5.93 -10.42
C ASN A 111 10.91 5.75 -8.89
N LYS A 112 9.75 5.83 -8.21
CA LYS A 112 9.64 5.64 -6.74
C LYS A 112 8.84 4.40 -6.33
N ILE A 113 8.46 3.54 -7.25
CA ILE A 113 7.69 2.33 -6.93
C ILE A 113 8.65 1.22 -6.52
N PRO A 114 8.47 0.58 -5.34
CA PRO A 114 9.25 -0.58 -4.96
C PRO A 114 9.16 -1.69 -6.01
N ILE A 115 10.29 -2.31 -6.35
CA ILE A 115 10.37 -3.42 -7.33
C ILE A 115 9.39 -4.55 -7.01
N GLN A 116 9.08 -4.77 -5.73
CA GLN A 116 8.13 -5.80 -5.29
C GLN A 116 6.70 -5.53 -5.79
N ASP A 117 6.25 -4.27 -5.81
CA ASP A 117 4.95 -3.90 -6.38
C ASP A 117 4.94 -4.11 -7.90
N TYR A 118 6.03 -3.77 -8.58
CA TYR A 118 6.17 -4.01 -10.01
C TYR A 118 6.13 -5.51 -10.34
N LYS A 119 6.82 -6.34 -9.56
CA LYS A 119 6.77 -7.80 -9.69
C LYS A 119 5.35 -8.34 -9.46
N HIS A 120 4.63 -7.79 -8.49
CA HIS A 120 3.25 -8.18 -8.20
C HIS A 120 2.34 -7.88 -9.39
N VAL A 121 2.41 -6.67 -9.95
CA VAL A 121 1.61 -6.28 -11.11
C VAL A 121 1.99 -7.09 -12.34
N LEU A 122 3.28 -7.26 -12.63
CA LEU A 122 3.74 -8.08 -13.75
C LEU A 122 3.22 -9.52 -13.64
N LYS A 123 3.33 -10.13 -12.46
CA LYS A 123 2.81 -11.47 -12.20
C LYS A 123 1.28 -11.52 -12.37
N LYS A 124 0.56 -10.53 -11.87
CA LYS A 124 -0.91 -10.43 -12.00
C LYS A 124 -1.32 -10.31 -13.47
N THR A 125 -0.64 -9.47 -14.25
CA THR A 125 -0.91 -9.29 -15.68
C THR A 125 -0.62 -10.58 -16.45
N ILE A 126 0.55 -11.19 -16.25
CA ILE A 126 0.90 -12.46 -16.92
C ILE A 126 -0.12 -13.56 -16.59
N LEU A 127 -0.51 -13.70 -15.32
CA LEU A 127 -1.50 -14.68 -14.90
C LEU A 127 -2.89 -14.37 -15.45
N GLY A 128 -3.26 -13.09 -15.52
CA GLY A 128 -4.53 -12.63 -16.09
C GLY A 128 -4.62 -12.95 -17.58
N THR A 129 -3.60 -12.57 -18.36
CA THR A 129 -3.51 -12.89 -19.79
C THR A 129 -3.52 -14.40 -20.02
N TRP A 130 -2.73 -15.16 -19.25
CA TRP A 130 -2.75 -16.62 -19.34
C TRP A 130 -4.14 -17.20 -19.02
N HIS A 131 -4.83 -16.65 -18.02
CA HIS A 131 -6.17 -17.11 -17.64
C HIS A 131 -7.21 -16.79 -18.72
N GLU A 132 -7.12 -15.61 -19.34
CA GLU A 132 -7.97 -15.23 -20.47
C GLU A 132 -7.72 -16.11 -21.70
N GLU A 133 -6.45 -16.33 -22.07
CA GLU A 133 -6.07 -17.27 -23.13
C GLU A 133 -6.57 -18.67 -22.83
N TRP A 134 -6.36 -19.18 -21.61
CA TRP A 134 -6.87 -20.46 -21.16
C TRP A 134 -8.39 -20.56 -21.25
N ASN A 135 -9.11 -19.47 -20.96
CA ASN A 135 -10.56 -19.44 -20.99
C ASN A 135 -11.11 -19.39 -22.42
N ASN A 136 -10.41 -18.69 -23.31
CA ASN A 136 -10.74 -18.53 -24.73
C ASN A 136 -10.37 -19.75 -25.57
N LEU A 137 -9.50 -20.64 -25.09
CA LEU A 137 -9.27 -21.94 -25.69
C LEU A 137 -10.50 -22.85 -25.51
N ILE A 138 -11.36 -22.86 -26.53
CA ILE A 138 -12.42 -23.86 -26.69
C ILE A 138 -11.75 -25.19 -27.03
N ASN A 139 -11.96 -26.23 -26.21
CA ASN A 139 -11.44 -27.60 -26.34
C ASN A 139 -10.00 -27.89 -25.87
N ASN A 140 -9.58 -27.38 -24.71
CA ASN A 140 -8.41 -27.95 -24.02
C ASN A 140 -8.75 -29.30 -23.35
N LYS A 141 -8.01 -30.37 -23.68
CA LYS A 141 -8.16 -31.74 -23.11
C LYS A 141 -8.18 -31.76 -21.57
N LEU A 142 -7.53 -30.81 -20.91
CA LEU A 142 -7.48 -30.66 -19.45
C LEU A 142 -8.76 -30.06 -18.82
N ARG A 143 -9.61 -29.37 -19.60
CA ARG A 143 -10.95 -28.92 -19.14
C ARG A 143 -11.95 -30.07 -19.07
N LEU A 144 -11.83 -31.05 -19.97
CA LEU A 144 -12.67 -32.26 -19.95
C LEU A 144 -12.42 -33.10 -18.70
N GLY A 145 -11.16 -33.21 -18.25
CA GLY A 145 -10.81 -33.93 -17.01
C GLY A 145 -11.41 -33.36 -15.71
N ARG A 146 -11.76 -32.06 -15.66
CA ARG A 146 -12.47 -31.48 -14.51
C ARG A 146 -13.99 -31.63 -14.57
N LYS A 147 -14.58 -31.69 -15.78
CA LYS A 147 -16.03 -31.91 -15.91
C LYS A 147 -16.46 -33.35 -15.64
N ILE A 148 -15.55 -34.32 -15.73
CA ILE A 148 -15.86 -35.74 -15.49
C ILE A 148 -15.90 -36.09 -13.99
N ASN A 149 -15.29 -35.29 -13.10
CA ASN A 149 -15.20 -35.60 -11.66
C ASN A 149 -16.34 -35.01 -10.79
N HIS A 150 -17.37 -34.40 -11.37
CA HIS A 150 -18.53 -33.88 -10.64
C HIS A 150 -19.87 -34.57 -10.96
N GLY A 151 -19.83 -35.72 -11.65
CA GLY A 151 -20.99 -36.59 -11.79
C GLY A 151 -20.59 -38.01 -11.39
N ILE A 152 -21.28 -38.55 -10.38
CA ILE A 152 -21.19 -39.91 -9.81
C ILE A 152 -20.61 -39.90 -8.38
N LEU A 153 -21.48 -39.58 -7.42
CA LEU A 153 -21.54 -40.35 -6.18
C LEU A 153 -22.24 -41.67 -6.49
N PRO A 154 -21.70 -42.81 -6.04
CA PRO A 154 -22.55 -43.84 -5.46
C PRO A 154 -22.01 -44.28 -4.11
N SER A 155 -22.96 -44.35 -3.19
CA SER A 155 -23.01 -45.11 -1.95
C SER A 155 -22.42 -46.53 -2.05
N ALA A 156 -21.50 -46.84 -1.15
CA ALA A 156 -21.51 -47.96 -0.19
C ALA A 156 -20.18 -47.97 0.60
#